data_AF-A0A847BJL8-F1
#
_entry.id   AF-A0A847BJL8-F1
#
_cell.length_a   1.000
_cell.length_b   1.000
_cell.length_c   1.000
_cell.angle_alpha   90.00
_cell.angle_beta   90.00
_cell.angle_gamma   90.00
#
_symmetry.space_group_name_H-M   'P 1'
#
loop_
_entity.id
_entity.type
_entity.pdbx_description
1 polymer ?
#
loop_
_entity_poly.entity_id
_entity_poly.type
_entity_poly.pdbx_seq_one_letter_code
_entity_poly.pdbx_strand_id
1 'polypeptide(L)' 'VQASRLAAILPNPRARDAARPDPQVERRSQWIRRQMQNLGGPSYLERLTTD' A
#
# COMPACT_ATOMS: atom_id res chain seq x y z
N VAL A 1 -0.58 4.17 -6.09
CA VAL A 1 0.59 3.25 -6.14
C VAL A 1 1.60 3.58 -5.05
N GLN A 2 1.93 4.86 -4.80
CA GLN A 2 2.92 5.22 -3.77
C GLN A 2 2.58 4.66 -2.37
N ALA A 3 1.34 4.85 -1.89
CA ALA A 3 0.89 4.30 -0.59
C ALA A 3 1.06 2.77 -0.49
N SER A 4 0.74 2.02 -1.55
CA SER A 4 0.86 0.56 -1.54
C SER A 4 2.32 0.08 -1.56
N ARG A 5 3.24 0.83 -2.19
CA ARG A 5 4.69 0.56 -2.14
C ARG A 5 5.28 0.85 -0.76
N LEU A 6 4.89 1.97 -0.15
CA LEU A 6 5.30 2.29 1.23
C LEU A 6 4.83 1.21 2.21
N ALA A 7 3.57 0.78 2.09
CA ALA A 7 3.03 -0.30 2.91
C ALA A 7 3.71 -1.66 2.66
N ALA A 8 4.16 -1.92 1.42
CA ALA A 8 4.85 -3.16 1.07
C ALA A 8 6.25 -3.31 1.69
N ILE A 9 6.91 -2.20 2.07
CA ILE A 9 8.25 -2.21 2.67
C ILE A 9 8.24 -2.24 4.21
N LEU A 10 7.10 -2.03 4.87
CA LEU A 10 6.97 -2.02 6.34
C LEU A 10 7.56 -3.22 7.08
N PRO A 11 7.61 -4.46 6.51
CA PRO A 11 8.29 -5.57 7.18
C PRO A 11 9.79 -5.35 7.40
N ASN A 12 10.46 -4.56 6.55
CA ASN A 12 11.86 -4.16 6.72
C ASN A 12 12.15 -2.86 5.96
N PRO A 13 11.72 -1.69 6.48
CA PRO A 13 11.76 -0.43 5.75
C PRO A 13 13.17 0.18 5.69
N ARG A 14 14.11 -0.29 6.51
CA ARG A 14 15.52 0.14 6.46
C ARG A 14 16.29 -0.53 5.34
N ALA A 15 15.92 -1.76 4.97
CA ALA A 15 16.60 -2.53 3.93
C ALA A 15 15.89 -2.51 2.57
N ARG A 16 14.65 -2.00 2.50
CA ARG A 16 13.83 -1.99 1.29
C ARG A 16 13.51 -0.57 0.84
N ASP A 17 13.54 -0.34 -0.46
CA ASP A 17 13.31 0.98 -1.07
C ASP A 17 11.96 1.00 -1.80
N ALA A 18 11.07 1.91 -1.41
CA ALA A 18 9.77 2.10 -2.06
C ALA A 18 9.86 2.87 -3.40
N ALA A 19 10.90 3.69 -3.58
CA ALA A 19 11.19 4.37 -4.83
C ALA A 19 11.86 3.43 -5.84
N ARG A 20 12.60 2.43 -5.37
CA ARG A 20 13.24 1.38 -6.17
C ARG A 20 12.80 -0.02 -5.72
N PRO A 21 11.53 -0.40 -5.98
CA PRO A 21 10.99 -1.66 -5.51
C PRO A 21 11.61 -2.85 -6.26
N ASP A 22 12.01 -3.87 -5.50
CA ASP A 22 12.33 -5.18 -6.05
C ASP A 22 11.03 -5.92 -6.50
N PRO A 23 11.13 -7.06 -7.22
CA PRO A 23 9.95 -7.80 -7.67
C PRO A 23 9.02 -8.29 -6.55
N GLN A 24 9.54 -8.57 -5.35
CA GLN A 24 8.71 -8.96 -4.20
C GLN A 24 7.92 -7.78 -3.66
N VAL A 25 8.55 -6.61 -3.52
CA VAL A 25 7.91 -5.35 -3.09
C VAL A 25 6.83 -4.96 -4.10
N GLU A 26 7.09 -5.10 -5.40
CA GLU A 26 6.12 -4.78 -6.45
C GLU A 26 4.91 -5.73 -6.40
N ARG A 27 5.12 -7.05 -6.28
CA ARG A 27 4.03 -8.03 -6.11
C ARG A 27 3.18 -7.72 -4.88
N ARG A 28 3.81 -7.43 -3.74
CA ARG A 28 3.11 -7.10 -2.49
C ARG A 28 2.35 -5.78 -2.62
N SER A 29 2.92 -4.76 -3.27
CA SER A 29 2.26 -3.49 -3.55
C SER A 29 0.98 -3.68 -4.39
N GLN A 30 1.03 -4.55 -5.40
CA GLN A 30 -0.16 -4.87 -6.20
C GLN A 30 -1.25 -5.55 -5.37
N TRP A 31 -0.88 -6.50 -4.51
CA TRP A 31 -1.83 -7.16 -3.60
C TRP A 31 -2.46 -6.15 -2.62
N ILE A 32 -1.66 -5.29 -1.98
CA ILE A 32 -2.15 -4.23 -1.06
C ILE A 32 -3.11 -3.29 -1.80
N ARG A 33 -2.77 -2.87 -3.02
CA ARG A 33 -3.63 -1.98 -3.81
C ARG A 33 -5.00 -2.59 -4.09
N ARG A 34 -5.07 -3.89 -4.38
CA ARG A 34 -6.35 -4.60 -4.55
C ARG A 34 -7.16 -4.61 -3.25
N GLN A 35 -6.51 -4.82 -2.10
CA GLN A 35 -7.21 -4.76 -0.80
C GLN A 35 -7.74 -3.35 -0.51
N MET A 36 -6.96 -2.31 -0.79
CA MET A 36 -7.42 -0.92 -0.66
C MET A 36 -8.66 -0.65 -1.53
N GLN A 37 -8.69 -1.18 -2.75
CA GLN A 37 -9.86 -1.07 -3.63
C GLN A 37 -11.09 -1.81 -3.07
N ASN A 38 -10.90 -3.01 -2.53
CA ASN A 38 -11.98 -3.79 -1.91
C ASN A 38 -12.60 -3.07 -0.69
N LEU A 39 -11.81 -2.26 0.02
CA LEU A 39 -12.31 -1.43 1.13
C LEU A 39 -13.12 -0.20 0.68
N GLY A 40 -13.15 0.09 -0.62
CA GLY A 40 -13.77 1.29 -1.20
C GLY A 40 -12.77 2.31 -1.72
N GLY A 41 -11.46 2.05 -1.64
CA GLY A 41 -10.44 3.01 -2.04
C GLY A 41 -10.42 4.24 -1.13
N PRO A 42 -10.10 5.44 -1.64
CA PRO A 42 -10.04 6.65 -0.83
C PRO A 42 -11.33 7.03 -0.10
N SER A 43 -12.51 6.69 -0.64
CA SER A 43 -13.80 6.98 0.02
C SER A 43 -14.00 6.20 1.32
N TYR A 44 -13.23 5.14 1.56
CA TYR A 44 -13.15 4.50 2.87
C TYR A 44 -12.70 5.48 3.96
N LEU A 45 -11.76 6.38 3.65
CA LEU A 45 -11.26 7.38 4.59
C LEU A 45 -12.33 8.44 4.88
N GLU A 46 -13.11 8.84 3.88
CA GLU A 46 -14.22 9.80 4.07
C GLU A 46 -15.27 9.26 5.06
N ARG A 47 -15.58 7.96 4.98
CA ARG A 47 -16.47 7.30 5.96
C ARG A 47 -15.88 7.31 7.37
N LEU A 48 -14.61 6.92 7.50
CA LEU A 48 -13.92 6.87 8.79
C LEU A 48 -13.80 8.23 9.51
N THR A 49 -13.77 9.33 8.76
CA THR A 49 -13.68 10.69 9.35
C THR A 49 -15.03 11.33 9.62
N THR A 50 -16.10 10.75 9.09
CA THR A 50 -17.48 11.24 9.27
C THR A 50 -18.15 10.57 10.47
N ASP A 51 -17.68 9.37 10.86
CA ASP A 51 -18.02 8.69 12.12
C ASP A 51 -17.28 9.31 13.33
#